data_AF-M6Y763-F1
#
_entry.id   AF-M6Y763-F1
#
_cell.length_a   1.000
_cell.length_b   1.000
_cell.length_c   1.000
_cell.angle_alpha   90.00
_cell.angle_beta   90.00
_cell.angle_gamma   90.00
#
_symmetry.space_group_name_H-M   'P 1'
#
loop_
_entity.id
_entity.type
_entity.pdbx_description
1 polymer ?
#
loop_
_entity_poly.entity_id
_entity_poly.type
_entity_poly.pdbx_seq_one_letter_code
_entity_poly.pdbx_strand_id
1 'polypeptide(L)'
;MNTGYKIDVIDNPIVIIKGLTFKEGNFPTISKKVPLELEFGKSYKFTFGKYNYTITSKGKYIQSSEINDYQLVLRKNNAEMLIDSRVYRSEKPILVFAGDIDGDGELDFIFDLKDHYNVSNEHLYISSEKINDFFVVPVASNWNTGC
;
A
#
# COMPACT_ATOMS: atom_id res chain seq x y z
N MET A 1 -34.41 1.28 -13.13
CA MET A 1 -33.16 1.76 -12.52
C MET A 1 -32.85 0.83 -11.37
N ASN A 2 -31.80 0.02 -11.45
CA ASN A 2 -31.35 -0.78 -10.30
C ASN A 2 -30.56 0.13 -9.37
N THR A 3 -31.06 0.34 -8.16
CA THR A 3 -30.57 1.35 -7.20
C THR A 3 -29.54 0.82 -6.22
N GLY A 4 -28.87 -0.30 -6.53
CA GLY A 4 -27.75 -0.81 -5.74
C GLY A 4 -27.64 -2.34 -5.78
N TYR A 5 -26.42 -2.82 -5.56
CA TYR A 5 -26.12 -4.24 -5.32
C TYR A 5 -26.02 -4.47 -3.82
N LYS A 6 -26.75 -5.45 -3.29
CA LYS A 6 -26.55 -5.93 -1.92
C LYS A 6 -25.51 -7.03 -1.97
N ILE A 7 -24.45 -6.87 -1.17
CA ILE A 7 -23.40 -7.87 -1.01
C ILE A 7 -23.46 -8.32 0.45
N ASP A 8 -23.78 -9.59 0.68
CA ASP A 8 -23.74 -10.22 1.99
C ASP A 8 -22.41 -10.97 2.11
N VAL A 9 -21.65 -10.69 3.17
CA VAL A 9 -20.35 -11.31 3.40
C VAL A 9 -20.31 -11.93 4.78
N ILE A 10 -19.85 -13.16 4.84
CA ILE A 10 -19.64 -13.90 6.07
C ILE A 10 -18.15 -14.25 6.10
N ASP A 11 -17.49 -13.91 7.21
CA ASP A 11 -16.10 -14.24 7.57
C ASP A 11 -14.95 -13.64 6.74
N ASN A 12 -15.21 -13.04 5.58
CA ASN A 12 -14.17 -12.43 4.74
C ASN A 12 -14.36 -10.91 4.60
N PRO A 13 -13.31 -10.10 4.62
CA PRO A 13 -13.41 -8.69 4.22
C PRO A 13 -13.64 -8.60 2.70
N ILE A 14 -14.57 -7.76 2.26
CA ILE A 14 -14.72 -7.37 0.84
C ILE A 14 -14.28 -5.92 0.67
N VAL A 15 -13.44 -5.70 -0.34
CA VAL A 15 -13.11 -4.36 -0.83
C VAL A 15 -13.89 -4.15 -2.13
N ILE A 16 -14.74 -3.12 -2.16
CA ILE A 16 -15.49 -2.74 -3.36
C ILE A 16 -14.74 -1.57 -4.01
N ILE A 17 -14.14 -1.82 -5.17
CA ILE A 17 -13.43 -0.79 -5.92
C ILE A 17 -14.28 -0.39 -7.13
N LYS A 18 -14.75 0.86 -7.14
CA LYS A 18 -15.56 1.38 -8.25
C LYS A 18 -14.66 1.88 -9.37
N GLY A 19 -14.92 1.47 -10.61
CA GLY A 19 -14.27 2.01 -11.80
C GLY A 19 -13.10 1.18 -12.34
N LEU A 20 -12.67 0.14 -11.62
CA LEU A 20 -11.69 -0.80 -12.15
C LEU A 20 -12.35 -1.84 -13.05
N THR A 21 -11.70 -2.16 -14.16
CA THR A 21 -12.13 -3.27 -15.03
C THR A 21 -11.66 -4.58 -14.41
N PHE A 22 -12.57 -5.35 -13.84
CA PHE A 22 -12.26 -6.69 -13.32
C PHE A 22 -11.98 -7.68 -14.46
N LYS A 23 -10.90 -8.46 -14.34
CA LYS A 23 -10.59 -9.59 -15.21
C LYS A 23 -10.63 -10.87 -14.40
N GLU A 24 -11.34 -11.89 -14.87
CA GLU A 24 -11.24 -13.22 -14.24
C GLU A 24 -9.82 -13.76 -14.37
N GLY A 25 -9.25 -14.27 -13.28
CA GLY A 25 -7.87 -14.76 -13.29
C GLY A 25 -7.34 -15.19 -11.93
N ASN A 26 -6.07 -15.55 -11.93
CA ASN A 26 -5.29 -15.74 -10.71
C ASN A 26 -4.62 -14.42 -10.36
N PHE A 27 -4.69 -14.02 -9.08
CA PHE A 27 -4.19 -12.74 -8.56
C PHE A 27 -3.01 -13.02 -7.63
N PRO A 28 -1.81 -13.25 -8.19
CA PRO A 28 -0.66 -13.65 -7.41
C PRO A 28 -0.25 -12.52 -6.45
N THR A 29 0.16 -12.92 -5.25
CA THR A 29 0.70 -12.02 -4.24
C THR A 29 2.21 -12.22 -4.12
N ILE A 30 2.90 -11.27 -3.47
CA ILE A 30 4.30 -11.48 -3.10
C ILE A 30 4.43 -12.68 -2.15
N SER A 31 5.58 -13.36 -2.19
CA SER A 31 5.87 -14.49 -1.29
C SER A 31 6.17 -14.06 0.15
N LYS A 32 6.45 -12.77 0.36
CA LYS A 32 6.74 -12.22 1.69
C LYS A 32 5.46 -12.14 2.51
N LYS A 33 5.52 -12.61 3.75
CA LYS A 33 4.39 -12.53 4.67
C LYS A 33 4.01 -11.07 4.94
N VAL A 34 2.74 -10.77 4.73
CA VAL A 34 2.06 -9.51 5.09
C VAL A 34 0.89 -9.82 6.03
N PRO A 35 0.42 -8.88 6.88
CA PRO A 35 0.89 -7.50 7.02
C PRO A 35 2.33 -7.42 7.56
N LEU A 36 3.07 -6.40 7.10
CA LEU A 36 4.48 -6.19 7.43
C LEU A 36 4.72 -4.76 7.88
N GLU A 37 5.15 -4.57 9.13
CA GLU A 37 5.54 -3.26 9.64
C GLU A 37 6.84 -2.77 8.98
N LEU A 38 6.81 -1.51 8.51
CA LEU A 38 7.89 -0.87 7.75
C LEU A 38 8.77 -0.03 8.68
N GLU A 39 9.63 -0.73 9.41
CA GLU A 39 10.60 -0.20 10.36
C GLU A 39 11.40 0.98 9.81
N PHE A 40 11.55 2.02 10.62
CA PHE A 40 12.28 3.22 10.25
C PHE A 40 13.75 2.92 9.94
N GLY A 41 14.23 3.46 8.83
CA GLY A 41 15.59 3.25 8.32
C GLY A 41 15.80 1.89 7.63
N LYS A 42 14.76 1.06 7.48
CA LYS A 42 14.87 -0.25 6.83
C LYS A 42 14.40 -0.23 5.37
N SER A 43 14.89 -1.22 4.63
CA SER A 43 14.48 -1.49 3.26
C SER A 43 14.01 -2.94 3.12
N TYR A 44 12.93 -3.13 2.37
CA TYR A 44 12.28 -4.40 2.14
C TYR A 44 12.27 -4.69 0.65
N LYS A 45 12.93 -5.78 0.25
CA LYS A 45 13.07 -6.18 -1.15
C LYS A 45 12.24 -7.42 -1.43
N PHE A 46 11.65 -7.47 -2.62
CA PHE A 46 10.95 -8.63 -3.15
C PHE A 46 10.87 -8.53 -4.67
N THR A 47 10.59 -9.65 -5.32
CA THR A 47 10.41 -9.73 -6.77
C THR A 47 8.97 -10.10 -7.10
N PHE A 48 8.50 -9.63 -8.24
CA PHE A 48 7.19 -10.00 -8.78
C PHE A 48 7.24 -9.99 -10.31
N GLY A 49 7.01 -11.15 -10.91
CA GLY A 49 7.30 -11.37 -12.33
C GLY A 49 8.74 -10.99 -12.68
N LYS A 50 8.91 -10.05 -13.61
CA LYS A 50 10.21 -9.54 -14.06
C LYS A 50 10.73 -8.33 -13.26
N TYR A 51 9.95 -7.83 -12.30
CA TYR A 51 10.23 -6.58 -11.62
C TYR A 51 10.85 -6.81 -10.25
N ASN A 52 11.84 -6.00 -9.91
CA ASN A 52 12.41 -5.92 -8.57
C ASN A 52 11.80 -4.74 -7.83
N TYR A 53 11.24 -4.99 -6.66
CA TYR A 53 10.65 -3.95 -5.82
C TYR A 53 11.49 -3.74 -4.57
N THR A 54 11.61 -2.47 -4.15
CA THR A 54 12.17 -2.11 -2.84
C THR A 54 11.31 -1.05 -2.19
N ILE A 55 10.82 -1.31 -0.99
CA ILE A 55 10.18 -0.32 -0.14
C ILE A 55 11.21 0.13 0.90
N THR A 56 11.46 1.43 1.00
CA THR A 56 12.39 2.01 1.97
C THR A 56 11.66 3.03 2.84
N SER A 57 11.72 2.82 4.16
CA SER A 57 11.23 3.76 5.18
C SER A 57 12.43 4.60 5.62
N LYS A 58 12.51 5.87 5.20
CA LYS A 58 13.65 6.80 5.44
C LYS A 58 13.26 7.87 6.45
N GLY A 59 14.26 8.40 7.15
CA GLY A 59 14.17 9.60 7.98
C GLY A 59 15.26 9.61 9.05
N LYS A 60 15.34 10.67 9.85
CA LYS A 60 16.37 10.87 10.87
C LYS A 60 15.75 10.75 12.27
N TYR A 61 16.32 9.89 13.12
CA TYR A 61 15.91 9.83 14.51
C TYR A 61 16.23 11.15 15.22
N ILE A 62 15.23 11.71 15.91
CA ILE A 62 15.39 12.88 16.80
C ILE A 62 15.42 12.41 18.26
N GLN A 63 14.60 11.38 18.58
CA GLN A 63 14.49 10.71 19.89
C GLN A 63 14.40 9.19 19.66
N SER A 64 14.25 8.38 20.72
CA SER A 64 14.24 6.91 20.62
C SER A 64 13.12 6.33 19.73
N SER A 65 12.04 7.08 19.47
CA SER A 65 10.86 6.60 18.71
C SER A 65 10.30 7.59 17.68
N GLU A 66 10.86 8.80 17.55
CA GLU A 66 10.39 9.80 16.58
C GLU A 66 11.41 10.05 15.46
N ILE A 67 10.89 10.11 14.23
CA ILE A 67 11.65 10.35 13.01
C ILE A 67 11.28 11.72 12.42
N ASN A 68 12.30 12.52 12.08
CA ASN A 68 12.19 13.73 11.26
C ASN A 68 12.42 13.42 9.78
N ASP A 69 11.92 14.30 8.92
CA ASP A 69 12.06 14.23 7.46
C ASP A 69 11.68 12.85 6.93
N TYR A 70 10.57 12.30 7.44
CA TYR A 70 10.12 10.96 7.12
C TYR A 70 9.71 10.84 5.66
N GLN A 71 10.16 9.78 5.00
CA GLN A 71 9.76 9.43 3.64
C GLN A 71 9.57 7.92 3.50
N LEU A 72 8.43 7.51 2.93
CA LEU A 72 8.20 6.15 2.48
C LEU A 72 8.39 6.10 0.96
N VAL A 73 9.39 5.36 0.50
CA VAL A 73 9.80 5.34 -0.91
C VAL A 73 9.61 3.94 -1.48
N LEU A 74 8.90 3.85 -2.59
CA LEU A 74 8.75 2.63 -3.39
C LEU A 74 9.64 2.73 -4.63
N ARG A 75 10.46 1.71 -4.86
CA ARG A 75 11.26 1.55 -6.07
C ARG A 75 10.80 0.34 -6.85
N LYS A 76 10.71 0.50 -8.17
CA LYS A 76 10.46 -0.57 -9.14
C LYS A 76 11.58 -0.55 -10.18
N ASN A 77 12.44 -1.56 -10.15
CA ASN A 77 13.72 -1.57 -10.87
C ASN A 77 14.52 -0.30 -10.57
N ASN A 78 14.72 0.57 -11.56
CA ASN A 78 15.48 1.82 -11.44
C ASN A 78 14.58 3.05 -11.23
N ALA A 79 13.25 2.90 -11.27
CA ALA A 79 12.30 3.98 -11.03
C ALA A 79 11.99 4.09 -9.53
N GLU A 80 11.79 5.32 -9.06
CA GLU A 80 11.49 5.65 -7.66
C GLU A 80 10.23 6.51 -7.58
N MET A 81 9.38 6.22 -6.59
CA MET A 81 8.17 6.97 -6.26
C MET A 81 8.09 7.19 -4.74
N LEU A 82 7.72 8.40 -4.34
CA LEU A 82 7.41 8.74 -2.96
C LEU A 82 5.95 8.37 -2.66
N ILE A 83 5.73 7.51 -1.67
CA ILE A 83 4.40 7.04 -1.24
C ILE A 83 3.84 7.91 -0.13
N ASP A 84 4.68 8.26 0.85
CA ASP A 84 4.30 9.13 1.97
C ASP A 84 5.51 10.00 2.37
N SER A 85 5.24 11.21 2.85
CA SER A 85 6.24 12.14 3.34
C SER A 85 5.67 12.99 4.46
N ARG A 86 6.39 13.04 5.59
CA ARG A 86 5.95 13.78 6.78
C ARG A 86 7.13 14.48 7.43
N VAL A 87 6.89 15.67 7.99
CA VAL A 87 7.94 16.37 8.76
C VAL A 87 8.31 15.51 9.97
N TYR A 88 7.32 15.07 10.74
CA TYR A 88 7.50 14.19 11.90
C TYR A 88 6.67 12.92 11.75
N ARG A 89 7.20 11.79 12.23
CA ARG A 89 6.47 10.53 12.33
C ARG A 89 6.88 9.71 13.55
N SER A 90 5.89 9.24 14.29
CA SER A 90 6.04 8.36 15.46
C SER A 90 5.57 6.93 15.18
N GLU A 91 4.54 6.77 14.35
CA GLU A 91 3.99 5.45 14.00
C GLU A 91 4.57 4.90 12.71
N LYS A 92 4.89 3.61 12.68
CA LYS A 92 5.44 2.95 11.49
C LYS A 92 4.29 2.61 10.53
N PRO A 93 4.42 2.89 9.22
CA PRO A 93 3.46 2.40 8.25
C PRO A 93 3.53 0.87 8.13
N ILE A 94 2.44 0.27 7.68
CA ILE A 94 2.33 -1.18 7.48
C ILE A 94 2.07 -1.43 5.99
N LEU A 95 2.85 -2.33 5.39
CA LEU A 95 2.46 -2.95 4.13
C LEU A 95 1.40 -4.00 4.45
N VAL A 96 0.13 -3.69 4.20
CA VAL A 96 -1.00 -4.57 4.47
C VAL A 96 -1.10 -5.65 3.40
N PHE A 97 -0.92 -5.26 2.14
CA PHE A 97 -1.03 -6.15 1.00
C PHE A 97 -0.10 -5.73 -0.15
N ALA A 98 0.41 -6.71 -0.89
CA ALA A 98 1.04 -6.52 -2.19
C ALA A 98 0.77 -7.72 -3.11
N GLY A 99 0.15 -7.45 -4.25
CA GLY A 99 -0.23 -8.44 -5.26
C GLY A 99 -0.87 -7.77 -6.46
N ASP A 100 -1.09 -8.53 -7.52
CA ASP A 100 -1.79 -8.08 -8.73
C ASP A 100 -3.29 -8.23 -8.51
N ILE A 101 -4.02 -7.15 -8.23
CA ILE A 101 -5.46 -7.17 -7.88
C ILE A 101 -6.35 -7.14 -9.14
N ASP A 102 -5.86 -6.55 -10.23
CA ASP A 102 -6.65 -6.34 -11.46
C ASP A 102 -6.15 -7.15 -12.68
N GLY A 103 -5.11 -7.95 -12.50
CA GLY A 103 -4.59 -8.88 -13.51
C GLY A 103 -3.81 -8.18 -14.61
N ASP A 104 -3.12 -7.08 -14.33
CA ASP A 104 -2.26 -6.39 -15.28
C ASP A 104 -0.80 -6.91 -15.30
N GLY A 105 -0.44 -7.78 -14.36
CA GLY A 105 0.89 -8.37 -14.22
C GLY A 105 1.89 -7.49 -13.46
N GLU A 106 1.45 -6.40 -12.84
CA GLU A 106 2.22 -5.53 -11.95
C GLU A 106 1.70 -5.63 -10.51
N LEU A 107 2.41 -5.00 -9.56
CA LEU A 107 1.99 -5.03 -8.15
C LEU A 107 1.11 -3.83 -7.83
N ASP A 108 -0.02 -4.13 -7.21
CA ASP A 108 -0.84 -3.20 -6.45
C ASP A 108 -0.52 -3.31 -4.96
N PHE A 109 -0.87 -2.27 -4.20
CA PHE A 109 -0.50 -2.18 -2.80
C PHE A 109 -1.64 -1.68 -1.93
N ILE A 110 -1.70 -2.20 -0.71
CA ILE A 110 -2.42 -1.55 0.39
C ILE A 110 -1.39 -1.16 1.44
N PHE A 111 -1.28 0.14 1.71
CA PHE A 111 -0.45 0.68 2.78
C PHE A 111 -1.35 1.23 3.88
N ASP A 112 -1.14 0.81 5.12
CA ASP A 112 -1.66 1.54 6.28
C ASP A 112 -0.65 2.61 6.67
N LEU A 113 -1.01 3.86 6.39
CA LEU A 113 -0.22 5.06 6.64
C LEU A 113 -0.61 5.73 7.96
N LYS A 114 -1.06 4.95 8.95
CA LYS A 114 -1.39 5.43 10.29
C LYS A 114 -0.31 6.34 10.89
N ASP A 115 -0.78 7.28 11.69
CA ASP A 115 0.03 8.23 12.45
C ASP A 115 -0.30 8.25 13.94
N HIS A 116 -1.24 7.39 14.36
CA HIS A 116 -1.57 7.18 15.75
C HIS A 116 -1.89 5.71 16.03
N TYR A 117 -1.61 5.23 17.24
CA TYR A 117 -1.66 3.81 17.60
C TYR A 117 -3.05 3.16 17.54
N ASN A 118 -4.12 3.95 17.65
CA ASN A 118 -5.52 3.49 17.61
C ASN A 118 -6.24 3.86 16.30
N VAL A 119 -5.48 4.22 15.27
CA VAL A 119 -5.98 4.62 13.96
C VAL A 119 -5.43 3.66 12.91
N SER A 120 -6.26 3.28 11.95
CA SER A 120 -5.81 2.77 10.66
C SER A 120 -6.13 3.79 9.57
N ASN A 121 -5.20 3.94 8.64
CA ASN A 121 -5.34 4.83 7.50
C ASN A 121 -4.85 4.07 6.27
N GLU A 122 -5.70 3.18 5.77
CA GLU A 122 -5.38 2.28 4.66
C GLU A 122 -5.57 3.00 3.34
N HIS A 123 -4.57 2.91 2.45
CA HIS A 123 -4.58 3.48 1.11
C HIS A 123 -4.36 2.37 0.10
N LEU A 124 -5.27 2.27 -0.86
CA LEU A 124 -5.18 1.35 -1.99
C LEU A 124 -4.50 2.06 -3.17
N TYR A 125 -3.43 1.45 -3.67
CA TYR A 125 -2.66 1.90 -4.82
C TYR A 125 -2.77 0.87 -5.95
N ILE A 126 -3.22 1.32 -7.13
CA ILE A 126 -3.40 0.47 -8.31
C ILE A 126 -2.40 0.85 -9.40
N SER A 127 -1.77 -0.16 -9.99
CA SER A 127 -0.72 -0.06 -11.01
C SER A 127 -1.26 0.17 -12.42
N SER A 128 -2.42 -0.40 -12.76
CA SER A 128 -3.06 -0.19 -14.05
C SER A 128 -3.60 1.23 -14.27
N GLU A 129 -3.90 1.93 -13.17
CA GLU A 129 -4.38 3.33 -13.14
C GLU A 129 -3.23 4.35 -13.19
N LYS A 130 -2.01 3.91 -13.48
CA LYS A 130 -0.83 4.78 -13.52
C LYS A 130 -0.96 5.91 -14.54
N ILE A 131 -0.53 7.11 -14.13
CA ILE A 131 -0.49 8.31 -14.96
C ILE A 131 0.92 8.89 -14.89
N ASN A 132 1.47 9.32 -16.03
CA ASN A 132 2.82 9.88 -16.16
C ASN A 132 3.92 8.91 -15.67
N ASP A 133 4.90 9.41 -14.92
CA ASP A 133 6.07 8.67 -14.42
C ASP A 133 5.78 7.83 -13.17
N PHE A 134 4.56 7.88 -12.63
CA PHE A 134 4.14 7.02 -11.54
C PHE A 134 3.91 5.61 -12.05
N PHE A 135 4.20 4.60 -11.24
CA PHE A 135 3.89 3.20 -11.58
C PHE A 135 2.78 2.59 -10.71
N VAL A 136 2.28 3.34 -9.73
CA VAL A 136 1.03 3.07 -9.00
C VAL A 136 0.35 4.39 -8.64
N VAL A 137 -0.97 4.41 -8.48
CA VAL A 137 -1.76 5.59 -8.12
C VAL A 137 -2.68 5.28 -6.95
N PRO A 138 -2.78 6.14 -5.92
CA PRO A 138 -3.76 5.96 -4.85
C PRO A 138 -5.18 6.17 -5.41
N VAL A 139 -6.04 5.17 -5.29
CA VAL A 139 -7.42 5.21 -5.82
C VAL A 139 -8.50 5.19 -4.74
N ALA A 140 -8.14 4.80 -3.52
CA ALA A 140 -9.04 4.80 -2.38
C ALA A 140 -8.27 4.94 -1.06
N SER A 141 -8.92 5.51 -0.06
CA SER A 141 -8.44 5.52 1.32
C SER A 141 -9.57 5.19 2.28
N ASN A 142 -9.21 4.56 3.39
CA ASN A 142 -10.11 4.20 4.48
C ASN A 142 -9.47 4.59 5.81
N TRP A 143 -10.07 5.56 6.49
CA TRP A 143 -9.62 6.04 7.78
C TRP A 143 -10.56 5.56 8.87
N ASN A 144 -10.05 4.72 9.76
CA ASN A 144 -10.82 4.12 10.84
C ASN A 144 -10.13 4.35 12.18
N THR A 145 -10.93 4.46 13.22
CA THR A 145 -10.46 4.53 14.62
C THR A 145 -10.98 3.34 15.38
N GLY A 146 -10.13 2.71 16.19
CA GLY A 146 -10.56 1.71 17.16
C GLY A 146 -10.95 2.36 18.48
N CYS A 147 -12.10 1.97 19.02
CA CYS A 147 -12.48 2.14 20.43
C CYS A 147 -12.70 0.77 21.04
#